data_AF-A0A858LLV1-F1
#
_entry.id   AF-A0A858LLV1-F1
#
_cell.length_a   1.000
_cell.length_b   1.000
_cell.length_c   1.000
_cell.angle_alpha   90.00
_cell.angle_beta   90.00
_cell.angle_gamma   90.00
#
_symmetry.space_group_name_H-M   'P 1'
#
loop_
_entity.id
_entity.type
_entity.pdbx_description
1 polymer ?
#
loop_
_entity_poly.entity_id
_entity_poly.type
_entity_poly.pdbx_seq_one_letter_code
_entity_poly.pdbx_strand_id
1 'polypeptide(L)'
;GYGHQLIQDDEADVVIAGAAESGISPISMACFDPIKATSRRNGEPEKASRPFDRDRDGFVMGEGGAVLILEEIESAKARGAHIYCEVAGFASRGNAYHMTGLKPDAMEMSEAILDAMRQGDIQPEDVDYINAHGSGTTQNDRHET
;
A
#
# COMPACT_ATOMS: atom_id res chain seq x y z
N GLY A 1 4.84 -0.42 -9.20
CA GLY A 1 4.20 0.64 -9.98
C GLY A 1 5.12 1.14 -11.06
N TYR A 2 5.76 2.30 -10.87
CA TYR A 2 6.59 2.91 -11.91
C TYR A 2 7.71 2.00 -12.45
N GLY A 3 8.42 1.26 -11.59
CA GLY A 3 9.42 0.30 -12.06
C GLY A 3 8.87 -0.85 -12.92
N HIS A 4 7.61 -1.25 -12.71
CA HIS A 4 6.94 -2.23 -13.57
C HIS A 4 6.60 -1.63 -14.94
N GLN A 5 6.12 -0.38 -14.96
CA GLN A 5 5.86 0.38 -16.19
C GLN A 5 7.12 0.49 -17.06
N LEU A 6 8.27 0.85 -16.45
CA LEU A 6 9.55 0.97 -17.18
C LEU A 6 9.96 -0.34 -17.87
N ILE A 7 9.69 -1.49 -17.25
CA ILE A 7 9.98 -2.81 -17.83
C ILE A 7 8.97 -3.14 -18.94
N GLN A 8 7.68 -2.87 -18.72
CA GLN A 8 6.64 -3.10 -19.73
C GLN A 8 6.85 -2.27 -21.00
N ASP A 9 7.33 -1.03 -20.83
CA ASP A 9 7.57 -0.10 -21.94
C ASP A 9 8.95 -0.31 -22.60
N ASP A 10 9.69 -1.36 -22.23
CA ASP A 10 11.04 -1.69 -22.74
C ASP A 10 12.07 -0.57 -22.49
N GLU A 11 11.85 0.25 -21.45
CA GLU A 11 12.77 1.33 -21.04
C GLU A 11 13.85 0.83 -20.07
N ALA A 12 13.64 -0.33 -19.44
CA ALA A 12 14.61 -0.99 -18.57
C ALA A 12 14.38 -2.50 -18.48
N ASP A 13 15.45 -3.30 -18.49
CA ASP A 13 15.36 -4.75 -18.25
C ASP A 13 15.24 -5.10 -16.76
N VAL A 14 15.85 -4.28 -15.91
CA VAL A 14 15.97 -4.49 -14.45
C VAL A 14 15.79 -3.15 -13.73
N VAL A 15 14.97 -3.14 -12.69
CA VAL A 15 14.72 -1.96 -11.85
C VAL A 15 14.90 -2.31 -10.37
N ILE A 16 15.69 -1.50 -9.65
CA ILE A 16 15.75 -1.53 -8.18
C ILE A 16 14.63 -0.64 -7.65
N ALA A 17 13.64 -1.23 -6.99
CA ALA A 17 12.48 -0.52 -6.47
C ALA A 17 12.37 -0.69 -4.95
N GLY A 18 12.27 0.41 -4.20
CA GLY A 18 12.20 0.34 -2.75
C GLY A 18 12.09 1.70 -2.10
N ALA A 19 11.95 1.69 -0.78
CA ALA A 19 11.91 2.87 0.07
C ALA A 19 12.33 2.50 1.49
N ALA A 20 12.70 3.52 2.26
CA ALA A 20 12.91 3.42 3.70
C ALA A 20 12.28 4.63 4.38
N GLU A 21 11.76 4.41 5.58
CA GLU A 21 11.15 5.41 6.44
C GLU A 21 11.77 5.33 7.85
N SER A 22 12.13 6.50 8.39
CA SER A 22 12.64 6.67 9.74
C SER A 22 12.09 7.98 10.33
N GLY A 23 10.77 8.03 10.43
CA GLY A 23 10.02 9.22 10.79
C GLY A 23 9.73 9.35 12.29
N ILE A 24 10.14 8.40 13.15
CA ILE A 24 9.82 8.45 14.58
C ILE A 24 10.69 9.51 15.24
N SER A 25 10.10 10.69 15.43
CA SER A 25 10.70 11.79 16.16
C SER A 25 9.66 12.49 17.03
N PRO A 26 10.07 13.19 18.11
CA PRO A 26 9.14 13.98 18.92
C PRO A 26 8.32 14.98 18.11
N ILE A 27 8.91 15.58 17.06
CA ILE A 27 8.24 16.54 16.20
C ILE A 27 7.18 15.83 15.35
N SER A 28 7.52 14.71 14.71
CA SER A 28 6.57 13.93 13.91
C SER A 28 5.36 13.49 14.75
N MET A 29 5.61 12.92 15.92
CA MET A 29 4.54 12.51 16.84
C MET A 29 3.66 13.69 17.26
N ALA A 30 4.27 14.84 17.58
CA ALA A 30 3.52 16.05 17.92
C ALA A 30 2.69 16.61 16.75
N CYS A 31 3.08 16.37 15.50
CA CYS A 31 2.32 16.77 14.32
C CYS A 31 1.11 15.86 14.04
N PHE A 32 1.19 14.57 14.35
CA PHE A 32 0.10 13.62 14.12
C PHE A 32 -0.99 13.64 15.21
N ASP A 33 -0.63 13.98 16.44
CA ASP A 33 -1.56 14.03 17.58
C ASP A 33 -2.76 14.99 17.38
N PRO A 34 -2.57 16.24 16.89
CA PRO A 34 -3.66 17.19 16.65
C PRO A 34 -4.67 16.71 15.60
N ILE A 35 -4.20 15.99 14.58
CA ILE A 35 -5.08 15.41 13.55
C ILE A 35 -5.68 14.06 13.97
N LYS A 36 -5.37 13.60 15.20
CA LYS A 36 -5.91 12.38 15.83
C LYS A 36 -5.70 11.13 14.98
N ALA A 37 -4.58 11.05 14.26
CA ALA A 37 -4.30 9.92 13.37
C ALA A 37 -3.64 8.74 14.10
N THR A 38 -2.93 9.01 15.20
CA THR A 38 -2.22 8.03 16.04
C THR A 38 -3.13 7.43 17.12
N SER A 39 -2.94 6.14 17.42
CA SER A 39 -3.64 5.47 18.52
C SER A 39 -3.27 6.11 19.87
N ARG A 40 -4.26 6.23 20.77
CA ARG A 40 -4.05 6.72 22.14
C ARG A 40 -3.94 5.61 23.17
N ARG A 41 -3.93 4.34 22.74
CA ARG A 41 -3.92 3.15 23.60
C ARG A 41 -2.55 2.88 24.22
N ASN A 42 -2.06 3.83 25.00
CA ASN A 42 -0.77 3.73 25.68
C ASN A 42 -0.76 2.74 26.85
N GLY A 43 -1.93 2.34 27.36
CA GLY A 43 -2.04 1.37 28.47
C GLY A 43 -1.93 -0.11 28.04
N GLU A 44 -2.09 -0.40 26.75
CA GLU A 44 -1.93 -1.75 26.17
C GLU A 44 -1.28 -1.62 24.77
N PRO A 45 -0.02 -1.13 24.69
CA PRO A 45 0.61 -0.75 23.43
C PRO A 45 0.75 -1.92 22.44
N GLU A 46 0.93 -3.14 22.93
CA GLU A 46 1.01 -4.36 22.11
C GLU A 46 -0.30 -4.68 21.38
N LYS A 47 -1.41 -4.04 21.80
CA LYS A 47 -2.73 -4.18 21.18
C LYS A 47 -3.20 -2.91 20.48
N ALA A 48 -2.33 -1.89 20.33
CA ALA A 48 -2.72 -0.59 19.81
C ALA A 48 -2.97 -0.61 18.30
N SER A 49 -2.14 -1.31 17.51
CA SER A 49 -2.40 -1.51 16.08
C SER A 49 -3.48 -2.56 15.89
N ARG A 50 -4.66 -2.14 15.42
CA ARG A 50 -5.85 -2.99 15.26
C ARG A 50 -6.72 -2.60 14.06
N PRO A 51 -6.20 -2.76 12.83
CA PRO A 51 -6.96 -2.48 11.62
C PRO A 51 -8.29 -3.23 11.60
N PHE A 52 -9.35 -2.57 11.14
CA PHE A 52 -10.71 -3.10 11.00
C PHE A 52 -11.41 -3.51 12.31
N ASP A 53 -10.76 -3.39 13.47
CA ASP A 53 -11.37 -3.64 14.78
C ASP A 53 -12.42 -2.58 15.11
N ARG A 54 -13.48 -2.97 15.83
CA ARG A 54 -14.56 -2.05 16.25
C ARG A 54 -14.02 -0.88 17.08
N ASP A 55 -13.04 -1.16 17.93
CA ASP A 55 -12.53 -0.24 18.94
C ASP A 55 -11.16 0.37 18.54
N ARG A 56 -10.89 0.41 17.22
CA ARG A 56 -9.72 1.07 16.62
C ARG A 56 -9.78 2.59 16.77
N ASP A 57 -8.63 3.21 17.01
CA ASP A 57 -8.55 4.63 17.35
C ASP A 57 -7.37 5.37 16.67
N GLY A 58 -6.72 4.75 15.69
CA GLY A 58 -5.59 5.33 14.96
C GLY A 58 -4.49 4.32 14.67
N PHE A 59 -3.49 4.74 13.91
CA PHE A 59 -2.32 3.91 13.57
C PHE A 59 -1.25 3.97 14.67
N VAL A 60 -0.33 3.00 14.68
CA VAL A 60 0.91 3.04 15.45
C VAL A 60 2.05 3.33 14.48
N MET A 61 2.81 4.39 14.72
CA MET A 61 3.92 4.76 13.83
C MET A 61 5.02 3.70 13.89
N GLY A 62 5.47 3.26 12.72
CA GLY A 62 6.59 2.34 12.57
C GLY A 62 7.64 2.92 11.64
N GLU A 63 8.86 2.38 11.74
CA GLU A 63 9.97 2.65 10.83
C GLU A 63 10.37 1.35 10.15
N GLY A 64 10.98 1.45 8.98
CA GLY A 64 11.41 0.28 8.23
C GLY A 64 11.75 0.63 6.79
N GLY A 65 12.20 -0.38 6.05
CA GLY A 65 12.48 -0.22 4.64
C GLY A 65 12.51 -1.56 3.93
N ALA A 66 12.30 -1.52 2.63
CA ALA A 66 12.34 -2.68 1.76
C ALA A 66 12.86 -2.28 0.39
N VAL A 67 13.59 -3.21 -0.23
CA VAL A 67 14.05 -3.10 -1.62
C VAL A 67 13.74 -4.41 -2.32
N LEU A 68 13.18 -4.30 -3.51
CA LEU A 68 12.88 -5.38 -4.43
C LEU A 68 13.63 -5.15 -5.74
N ILE A 69 13.97 -6.24 -6.41
CA ILE A 69 14.49 -6.22 -7.77
C ILE A 69 13.35 -6.65 -8.67
N LEU A 70 12.96 -5.78 -9.58
CA LEU A 70 12.03 -6.09 -10.66
C LEU A 70 12.86 -6.35 -11.92
N GLU A 71 12.47 -7.36 -12.69
CA GLU A 71 13.17 -7.76 -13.92
C GLU A 71 12.17 -8.34 -14.90
N GLU A 72 12.44 -8.18 -16.19
CA GLU A 72 11.68 -8.83 -17.27
C GLU A 72 11.72 -10.36 -17.11
N ILE A 73 10.58 -11.02 -17.28
CA ILE A 73 10.38 -12.41 -16.86
C ILE A 73 11.23 -13.40 -17.68
N GLU A 74 11.40 -13.18 -18.99
CA GLU A 74 12.21 -14.05 -19.83
C GLU A 74 13.71 -13.86 -19.58
N SER A 75 14.17 -12.62 -19.32
CA SER A 75 15.53 -12.32 -18.85
C SER A 75 15.82 -13.04 -17.53
N ALA A 76 14.92 -12.91 -16.55
CA ALA A 76 15.05 -13.57 -15.25
C ALA A 76 15.13 -15.10 -15.39
N LYS A 77 14.28 -15.69 -16.24
CA LYS A 77 14.31 -17.14 -16.54
C LYS A 77 15.61 -17.55 -17.24
N ALA A 78 16.07 -16.80 -18.23
CA ALA A 78 17.26 -17.12 -19.03
C ALA A 78 18.52 -17.21 -18.16
N ARG A 79 18.64 -16.35 -17.14
CA ARG A 79 19.75 -16.40 -16.19
C ARG A 79 19.53 -17.33 -14.99
N GLY A 80 18.38 -18.01 -14.91
CA GLY A 80 18.04 -18.93 -13.81
C GLY A 80 17.79 -18.21 -12.47
N ALA A 81 17.21 -17.02 -12.50
CA ALA A 81 16.87 -16.27 -11.29
C ALA A 81 15.83 -17.01 -10.43
N HIS A 82 15.92 -16.85 -9.11
CA HIS A 82 14.84 -17.24 -8.22
C HIS A 82 13.73 -16.19 -8.26
N ILE A 83 12.55 -16.57 -8.75
CA ILE A 83 11.39 -15.68 -8.91
C ILE A 83 10.46 -15.88 -7.72
N TYR A 84 10.21 -14.82 -6.96
CA TYR A 84 9.33 -14.85 -5.79
C TYR A 84 7.85 -14.72 -6.16
N CYS A 85 7.54 -13.79 -7.06
CA CYS A 85 6.21 -13.54 -7.58
C CYS A 85 6.31 -12.77 -8.90
N GLU A 86 5.17 -12.66 -9.58
CA GLU A 86 4.96 -11.82 -10.74
C GLU A 86 4.14 -10.59 -10.34
N VAL A 87 4.47 -9.42 -10.90
CA VAL A 87 3.66 -8.21 -10.77
C VAL A 87 2.74 -8.14 -12.00
N ALA A 88 1.50 -8.61 -11.83
CA ALA A 88 0.53 -8.70 -12.93
C ALA A 88 -0.06 -7.34 -13.35
N GLY A 89 -0.06 -6.34 -12.45
CA GLY A 89 -0.56 -5.01 -12.75
C GLY A 89 -0.40 -4.02 -11.60
N PHE A 90 -0.58 -2.74 -11.92
CA PHE A 90 -0.56 -1.65 -10.96
C PHE A 90 -1.41 -0.47 -11.43
N ALA A 91 -2.09 0.19 -10.51
CA ALA A 91 -2.75 1.46 -10.79
C ALA A 91 -2.58 2.45 -9.63
N SER A 92 -2.66 3.73 -9.96
CA SER A 92 -2.72 4.82 -9.00
C SER A 92 -3.80 5.80 -9.43
N ARG A 93 -4.61 6.25 -8.47
CA ARG A 93 -5.68 7.22 -8.67
C ARG A 93 -5.64 8.27 -7.57
N GLY A 94 -5.96 9.51 -7.92
CA GLY A 94 -6.12 10.61 -6.99
C GLY A 94 -7.57 11.07 -6.95
N ASN A 95 -8.13 11.30 -5.76
CA ASN A 95 -9.54 11.69 -5.60
C ASN A 95 -9.81 13.19 -5.76
N ALA A 96 -8.75 14.01 -5.80
CA ALA A 96 -8.77 15.48 -5.92
C ALA A 96 -9.79 16.19 -5.00
N TYR A 97 -10.06 15.62 -3.83
CA TYR A 97 -11.18 16.03 -2.99
C TYR A 97 -10.73 16.89 -1.80
N HIS A 98 -9.82 16.37 -0.99
CA HIS A 98 -9.33 17.02 0.22
C HIS A 98 -7.94 16.47 0.55
N MET A 99 -7.11 17.26 1.25
CA MET A 99 -5.73 16.90 1.58
C MET A 99 -5.62 15.57 2.35
N THR A 100 -6.56 15.30 3.26
CA THR A 100 -6.60 14.09 4.09
C THR A 100 -7.98 13.43 4.12
N GLY A 101 -8.96 14.02 3.44
CA GLY A 101 -10.34 13.57 3.50
C GLY A 101 -10.63 12.58 2.40
N LEU A 102 -11.46 11.59 2.70
CA LEU A 102 -11.95 10.62 1.73
C LEU A 102 -13.39 10.94 1.32
N LYS A 103 -13.72 10.65 0.06
CA LYS A 103 -15.09 10.67 -0.42
C LYS A 103 -15.87 9.50 0.20
N PRO A 104 -17.19 9.62 0.40
CA PRO A 104 -17.97 8.54 0.99
C PRO A 104 -18.14 7.29 0.11
N ASP A 105 -17.89 7.40 -1.19
CA ASP A 105 -18.28 6.42 -2.22
C ASP A 105 -17.15 5.50 -2.70
N ALA A 106 -15.90 5.74 -2.28
CA ALA A 106 -14.72 4.91 -2.58
C ALA A 106 -14.47 4.58 -4.07
N MET A 107 -14.97 5.42 -4.97
CA MET A 107 -14.92 5.17 -6.41
C MET A 107 -13.49 5.08 -6.94
N GLU A 108 -12.59 5.98 -6.53
CA GLU A 108 -11.22 5.99 -7.05
C GLU A 108 -10.40 4.77 -6.63
N MET A 109 -10.65 4.25 -5.42
CA MET A 109 -10.01 3.02 -4.95
C MET A 109 -10.52 1.82 -5.74
N SER A 110 -11.84 1.73 -5.94
CA SER A 110 -12.47 0.67 -6.72
C SER A 110 -11.94 0.66 -8.16
N GLU A 111 -11.84 1.82 -8.81
CA GLU A 111 -11.29 1.93 -10.16
C GLU A 111 -9.80 1.59 -10.22
N ALA A 112 -8.99 1.97 -9.22
CA ALA A 112 -7.59 1.57 -9.18
C ALA A 112 -7.43 0.04 -9.08
N ILE A 113 -8.23 -0.63 -8.25
CA ILE A 113 -8.23 -2.09 -8.13
C ILE A 113 -8.62 -2.73 -9.46
N LEU A 114 -9.73 -2.28 -10.05
CA LEU A 114 -10.22 -2.80 -11.33
C LEU A 114 -9.24 -2.57 -12.48
N ASP A 115 -8.56 -1.42 -12.53
CA ASP A 115 -7.51 -1.14 -13.52
C ASP A 115 -6.32 -2.10 -13.39
N ALA A 116 -5.83 -2.32 -12.17
CA ALA A 116 -4.71 -3.22 -11.93
C ALA A 116 -5.08 -4.67 -12.29
N MET A 117 -6.29 -5.10 -11.97
CA MET A 117 -6.81 -6.42 -12.36
C MET A 117 -6.94 -6.56 -13.87
N ARG A 118 -7.44 -5.54 -14.57
CA ARG A 118 -7.54 -5.52 -16.04
C ARG A 118 -6.17 -5.65 -16.73
N GLN A 119 -5.12 -5.05 -16.17
CA GLN A 119 -3.77 -5.18 -16.72
C GLN A 119 -3.24 -6.62 -16.65
N GLY A 120 -3.59 -7.34 -15.58
CA GLY A 120 -3.17 -8.72 -15.35
C GLY A 120 -4.13 -9.79 -15.86
N ASP A 121 -5.24 -9.40 -16.50
CA ASP A 121 -6.35 -10.29 -16.88
C ASP A 121 -6.89 -11.16 -15.72
N ILE A 122 -6.96 -10.55 -14.52
CA ILE A 122 -7.39 -11.21 -13.27
C ILE A 122 -8.86 -10.92 -13.01
N GLN A 123 -9.67 -11.95 -12.75
CA GLN A 123 -11.06 -11.80 -12.29
C GLN A 123 -11.13 -11.71 -10.76
N PRO A 124 -12.20 -11.12 -10.18
CA PRO A 124 -12.33 -11.01 -8.72
C PRO A 124 -12.24 -12.35 -7.98
N GLU A 125 -12.80 -13.41 -8.57
CA GLU A 125 -12.76 -14.78 -8.04
C GLU A 125 -11.36 -15.42 -8.03
N ASP A 126 -10.40 -14.87 -8.78
CA ASP A 126 -9.02 -15.35 -8.80
C ASP A 126 -8.20 -14.79 -7.61
N VAL A 127 -8.75 -13.83 -6.85
CA VAL A 127 -8.06 -13.17 -5.74
C VAL A 127 -8.36 -13.86 -4.41
N ASP A 128 -7.42 -14.68 -3.95
CA ASP A 128 -7.53 -15.39 -2.67
C ASP A 128 -7.25 -14.52 -1.44
N TYR A 129 -6.45 -13.46 -1.60
CA TYR A 129 -5.93 -12.68 -0.49
C TYR A 129 -5.76 -11.20 -0.83
N ILE A 130 -6.15 -10.34 0.11
CA ILE A 130 -5.99 -8.90 0.02
C ILE A 130 -5.13 -8.45 1.20
N ASN A 131 -3.93 -7.92 0.91
CA ASN A 131 -3.12 -7.20 1.88
C ASN A 131 -3.54 -5.72 1.89
N ALA A 132 -4.54 -5.39 2.69
CA ALA A 132 -5.10 -4.05 2.75
C ALA A 132 -4.11 -3.02 3.34
N HIS A 133 -4.38 -1.72 3.14
CA HIS A 133 -3.58 -0.68 3.76
C HIS A 133 -3.80 -0.66 5.28
N GLY A 134 -5.05 -0.80 5.73
CA GLY A 134 -5.37 -1.19 7.10
C GLY A 134 -4.72 -0.29 8.14
N SER A 135 -4.94 1.02 8.05
CA SER A 135 -4.30 1.99 8.94
C SER A 135 -4.78 1.90 10.40
N GLY A 136 -5.93 1.28 10.69
CA GLY A 136 -6.53 1.33 12.02
C GLY A 136 -7.27 2.63 12.32
N THR A 137 -7.41 3.50 11.32
CA THR A 137 -8.25 4.71 11.44
C THR A 137 -9.70 4.38 11.06
N THR A 138 -10.66 5.08 11.67
CA THR A 138 -12.07 4.80 11.35
C THR A 138 -12.41 5.08 9.88
N GLN A 139 -11.88 6.17 9.32
CA GLN A 139 -12.22 6.62 7.97
C GLN A 139 -11.61 5.73 6.89
N ASN A 140 -10.30 5.45 6.94
CA ASN A 140 -9.62 4.68 5.90
C ASN A 140 -10.11 3.22 5.89
N ASP A 141 -10.18 2.58 7.06
CA ASP A 141 -10.60 1.18 7.14
C ASP A 141 -12.05 0.97 6.67
N ARG A 142 -12.94 1.96 6.86
CA ARG A 142 -14.31 1.94 6.30
C ARG A 142 -14.36 2.19 4.80
N HIS A 143 -13.35 2.84 4.25
CA HIS A 143 -13.27 3.13 2.83
C HIS A 143 -12.65 1.96 2.06
N GLU A 144 -11.97 1.05 2.77
CA GLU A 144 -11.39 -0.19 2.27
C GLU A 144 -12.35 -1.39 2.37
N THR A 145 -13.54 -1.24 2.97
CA THR A 145 -14.53 -2.32 3.22
C THR A 145 -15.96 -1.89 2.94
#